data_AF-A0A536ZXD7-F1
#
_entry.id   AF-A0A536ZXD7-F1
#
_cell.length_a   1.000
_cell.length_b   1.000
_cell.length_c   1.000
_cell.angle_alpha   90.00
_cell.angle_beta   90.00
_cell.angle_gamma   90.00
#
_symmetry.space_group_name_H-M   'P 1'
#
loop_
_entity.id
_entity.type
_entity.pdbx_description
1 polymer ?
#
loop_
_entity_poly.entity_id
_entity_poly.type
_entity_poly.pdbx_seq_one_letter_code
_entity_poly.pdbx_strand_id
1 'polypeptide(L)'
;MAFRAQDRNPAAVALLLLAAACSSAPPAPEWQSNASDALQAFQQSYLTGDSKGADTEFLRARSELTATGRADLVARAELVRCAARVASLVLEPCSGFEALRDGAGPEELAYADYLEGRGPRSPSAEPLARLVAFGIQLRAGTITPQGIAAAVDIASSQGWRRPLLAWLGVQLKRAQDAGDSETAARLKRRIELVSG
;
A
#
# COMPACT_ATOMS: atom_id res chain seq x y z
N MET A 1 26.71 7.24 76.23
CA MET A 1 26.55 6.02 75.40
C MET A 1 26.41 6.51 73.96
N ALA A 2 27.45 6.77 73.16
CA ALA A 2 28.55 5.93 72.66
C ALA A 2 28.13 4.92 71.56
N PHE A 3 28.46 5.29 70.30
CA PHE A 3 28.72 4.48 69.08
C PHE A 3 27.55 3.68 68.45
N ARG A 4 27.42 3.49 67.12
CA ARG A 4 28.37 3.54 65.97
C ARG A 4 27.54 3.77 64.68
N ALA A 5 27.84 4.79 63.88
CA ALA A 5 28.48 4.68 62.56
C ALA A 5 27.84 3.64 61.60
N GLN A 6 26.97 4.12 60.72
CA GLN A 6 26.55 3.38 59.52
C GLN A 6 27.70 3.50 58.50
N ASP A 7 28.35 2.38 58.22
CA ASP A 7 29.53 2.28 57.37
C ASP A 7 29.26 2.76 55.93
N ARG A 8 30.11 3.69 55.49
CA ARG A 8 30.28 4.08 54.09
C ARG A 8 31.04 2.96 53.40
N ASN A 9 30.41 2.27 52.45
CA ASN A 9 31.12 1.34 51.57
C ASN A 9 31.17 1.93 50.14
N PRO A 10 32.27 2.61 49.74
CA PRO A 10 32.36 3.37 48.49
C PRO A 10 32.72 2.50 47.26
N ALA A 11 32.52 1.19 47.30
CA ALA A 11 33.13 0.26 46.35
C ALA A 11 32.16 -0.47 45.39
N ALA A 12 30.88 -0.10 45.30
CA ALA A 12 29.87 -0.93 44.63
C ALA A 12 29.04 -0.27 43.51
N VAL A 13 29.45 0.88 42.96
CA VAL A 13 28.76 1.46 41.79
C VAL A 13 29.78 1.87 40.72
N ALA A 14 30.48 0.87 40.19
CA ALA A 14 31.37 1.02 39.04
C ALA A 14 31.03 -0.07 38.02
N LEU A 15 29.86 0.01 37.38
CA LEU A 15 29.57 -0.73 36.15
C LEU A 15 28.32 -0.16 35.44
N LEU A 16 28.45 1.00 34.79
CA LEU A 16 27.35 1.61 34.03
C LEU A 16 27.78 2.28 32.71
N LEU A 17 28.81 1.79 32.01
CA LEU A 17 29.24 2.36 30.73
C LEU A 17 29.78 1.33 29.72
N LEU A 18 28.95 0.41 29.24
CA LEU A 18 29.25 -0.35 28.02
C LEU A 18 27.98 -0.61 27.18
N ALA A 19 27.33 0.47 26.76
CA ALA A 19 26.39 0.46 25.64
C ALA A 19 26.72 1.60 24.66
N ALA A 20 28.00 1.70 24.26
CA ALA A 20 28.35 2.37 23.02
C ALA A 20 28.05 1.38 21.89
N ALA A 21 26.81 1.45 21.39
CA ALA A 21 26.35 0.69 20.25
C ALA A 21 27.29 0.91 19.05
N CYS A 22 27.85 -0.18 18.54
CA CYS A 22 28.47 -0.20 17.22
C CYS A 22 27.35 -0.10 16.17
N SER A 23 26.90 1.11 15.83
CA SER A 23 26.13 1.34 14.61
C SER A 23 26.98 2.10 13.59
N SER A 24 28.06 1.47 13.13
CA SER A 24 28.83 1.95 11.96
C SER A 24 28.41 1.19 10.70
N ALA A 25 27.10 0.92 10.54
CA ALA A 25 26.59 0.46 9.26
C ALA A 25 26.69 1.65 8.27
N PRO A 26 27.30 1.47 7.09
CA PRO A 26 27.31 2.52 6.09
C PRO A 26 25.86 2.91 5.73
N PRO A 27 25.61 4.18 5.38
CA PRO A 27 24.29 4.61 4.95
C PRO A 27 23.81 3.73 3.79
N ALA A 28 22.50 3.49 3.75
CA ALA A 28 21.90 2.75 2.65
C ALA A 28 22.29 3.39 1.31
N PRO A 29 22.53 2.59 0.25
CA PRO A 29 22.79 3.12 -1.08
C PRO A 29 21.67 4.05 -1.57
N GLU A 30 22.03 5.12 -2.29
CA GLU A 30 21.07 6.14 -2.77
C GLU A 30 19.95 5.57 -3.65
N TRP A 31 20.23 4.51 -4.43
CA TRP A 31 19.21 3.86 -5.26
C TRP A 31 18.02 3.35 -4.44
N GLN A 32 18.23 2.97 -3.16
CA GLN A 32 17.16 2.47 -2.30
C GLN A 32 16.17 3.57 -1.94
N SER A 33 16.66 4.73 -1.51
CA SER A 33 15.81 5.89 -1.23
C SER A 33 15.14 6.40 -2.50
N ASN A 34 15.90 6.53 -3.60
CA ASN A 34 15.37 7.01 -4.87
C ASN A 34 14.23 6.12 -5.40
N ALA A 35 14.41 4.80 -5.35
CA ALA A 35 13.37 3.86 -5.77
C ALA A 35 12.14 3.92 -4.86
N SER A 36 12.34 3.99 -3.54
CA SER A 36 11.24 4.10 -2.56
C SER A 36 10.43 5.37 -2.75
N ASP A 37 11.09 6.52 -2.92
CA ASP A 37 10.44 7.82 -3.09
C ASP A 37 9.68 7.88 -4.42
N ALA A 38 10.28 7.35 -5.50
CA ALA A 38 9.61 7.25 -6.80
C ALA A 38 8.39 6.31 -6.76
N LEU A 39 8.44 5.19 -6.02
CA LEU A 39 7.26 4.31 -5.85
C LEU A 39 6.13 5.00 -5.06
N GLN A 40 6.47 5.75 -4.00
CA GLN A 40 5.49 6.53 -3.24
C GLN A 40 4.86 7.62 -4.11
N ALA A 41 5.67 8.33 -4.90
CA ALA A 41 5.20 9.34 -5.85
C ALA A 41 4.30 8.72 -6.94
N PHE A 42 4.66 7.53 -7.46
CA PHE A 42 3.80 6.76 -8.36
C PHE A 42 2.44 6.48 -7.72
N GLN A 43 2.40 5.94 -6.50
CA GLN A 43 1.15 5.59 -5.83
C GLN A 43 0.27 6.82 -5.64
N GLN A 44 0.86 7.93 -5.15
CA GLN A 44 0.12 9.17 -4.93
C GLN A 44 -0.45 9.73 -6.23
N SER A 45 0.37 9.86 -7.28
CA SER A 45 -0.07 10.35 -8.59
C SER A 45 -1.14 9.45 -9.20
N TYR A 46 -0.97 8.13 -9.12
CA TYR A 46 -1.92 7.17 -9.68
C TYR A 46 -3.30 7.27 -8.99
N LEU A 47 -3.31 7.27 -7.65
CA LEU A 47 -4.53 7.25 -6.84
C LEU A 47 -5.28 8.58 -6.88
N THR A 48 -4.57 9.71 -7.01
CA THR A 48 -5.19 11.03 -7.23
C THR A 48 -5.62 11.26 -8.70
N GLY A 49 -5.19 10.39 -9.59
CA GLY A 49 -5.66 10.30 -10.97
C GLY A 49 -4.75 10.97 -12.01
N ASP A 50 -3.54 11.38 -11.65
CA ASP A 50 -2.51 11.78 -12.61
C ASP A 50 -1.77 10.54 -13.17
N SER A 51 -2.33 9.96 -14.23
CA SER A 51 -1.72 8.80 -14.89
C SER A 51 -0.35 9.09 -15.49
N LYS A 52 -0.12 10.29 -16.03
CA LYS A 52 1.14 10.62 -16.71
C LYS A 52 2.28 10.77 -15.71
N GLY A 53 2.03 11.50 -14.62
CA GLY A 53 2.98 11.59 -13.51
C GLY A 53 3.24 10.23 -12.88
N ALA A 54 2.19 9.42 -12.68
CA ALA A 54 2.35 8.06 -12.18
C ALA A 54 3.28 7.21 -13.07
N ASP A 55 3.05 7.16 -14.38
CA ASP A 55 3.88 6.37 -15.29
C ASP A 55 5.34 6.85 -15.30
N THR A 56 5.55 8.17 -15.19
CA THR A 56 6.89 8.77 -15.11
C THR A 56 7.63 8.30 -13.86
N GLU A 57 7.01 8.42 -12.69
CA GLU A 57 7.62 8.00 -11.42
C GLU A 57 7.81 6.48 -11.34
N PHE A 58 6.89 5.71 -11.91
CA PHE A 58 7.03 4.27 -11.97
C PHE A 58 8.23 3.83 -12.83
N LEU A 59 8.42 4.46 -13.99
CA LEU A 59 9.58 4.20 -14.84
C LEU A 59 10.89 4.60 -14.17
N ARG A 60 10.90 5.72 -13.43
CA ARG A 60 12.04 6.13 -12.61
C ARG A 60 12.39 5.07 -11.57
N ALA A 61 11.42 4.64 -10.76
CA ALA A 61 11.63 3.58 -9.78
C ALA A 61 12.16 2.29 -10.42
N ARG A 62 11.57 1.87 -11.54
CA ARG A 62 12.03 0.67 -12.27
C ARG A 62 13.46 0.81 -12.78
N SER A 63 13.88 1.99 -13.23
CA SER A 63 15.26 2.24 -13.68
C SER A 63 16.26 2.06 -12.55
N GLU A 64 16.01 2.65 -11.38
CA GLU A 64 16.85 2.51 -10.18
C GLU A 64 17.00 1.03 -9.78
N LEU A 65 15.89 0.29 -9.77
CA LEU A 65 15.89 -1.12 -9.38
C LEU A 65 16.55 -2.02 -10.42
N THR A 66 16.35 -1.75 -11.72
CA THR A 66 16.97 -2.52 -12.80
C THR A 66 18.49 -2.34 -12.83
N ALA A 67 19.00 -1.16 -12.46
CA ALA A 67 20.43 -0.90 -12.37
C ALA A 67 21.17 -1.81 -11.37
N THR A 68 20.44 -2.41 -10.42
CA THR A 68 21.00 -3.37 -9.45
C THR A 68 21.11 -4.80 -9.98
N GLY A 69 20.46 -5.12 -11.10
CA GLY A 69 20.35 -6.48 -11.63
C GLY A 69 19.45 -7.42 -10.79
N ARG A 70 18.71 -6.89 -9.82
CA ARG A 70 17.85 -7.67 -8.89
C ARG A 70 16.42 -7.80 -9.44
N ALA A 71 16.14 -8.91 -10.10
CA ALA A 71 14.82 -9.20 -10.67
C ALA A 71 13.70 -9.20 -9.60
N ASP A 72 13.99 -9.67 -8.39
CA ASP A 72 13.06 -9.67 -7.26
C ASP A 72 12.61 -8.25 -6.85
N LEU A 73 13.52 -7.28 -6.88
CA LEU A 73 13.17 -5.89 -6.57
C LEU A 73 12.31 -5.25 -7.66
N VAL A 74 12.62 -5.52 -8.93
CA VAL A 74 11.77 -5.06 -10.05
C VAL A 74 10.39 -5.71 -9.98
N ALA A 75 10.31 -6.98 -9.59
CA ALA A 75 9.05 -7.69 -9.39
C ALA A 75 8.21 -7.04 -8.27
N ARG A 76 8.81 -6.65 -7.14
CA ARG A 76 8.11 -5.88 -6.08
C ARG A 76 7.54 -4.58 -6.60
N ALA A 77 8.28 -3.82 -7.40
CA ALA A 77 7.77 -2.58 -7.99
C ALA A 77 6.54 -2.85 -8.88
N GLU A 78 6.59 -3.88 -9.73
CA GLU A 78 5.45 -4.27 -10.56
C GLU A 78 4.22 -4.70 -9.73
N LEU A 79 4.45 -5.36 -8.58
CA LEU A 79 3.38 -5.68 -7.63
C LEU A 79 2.80 -4.44 -6.93
N VAL A 80 3.60 -3.42 -6.64
CA VAL A 80 3.11 -2.11 -6.15
C VAL A 80 2.19 -1.47 -7.17
N ARG A 81 2.58 -1.49 -8.45
CA ARG A 81 1.72 -1.01 -9.54
C ARG A 81 0.42 -1.81 -9.65
N CYS A 82 0.50 -3.13 -9.59
CA CYS A 82 -0.69 -3.97 -9.64
C CYS A 82 -1.63 -3.70 -8.45
N ALA A 83 -1.09 -3.55 -7.25
CA ALA A 83 -1.87 -3.23 -6.05
C ALA A 83 -2.61 -1.89 -6.18
N ALA A 84 -1.96 -0.83 -6.66
CA ALA A 84 -2.61 0.47 -6.88
C ALA A 84 -3.77 0.36 -7.89
N ARG A 85 -3.60 -0.43 -8.94
CA ARG A 85 -4.64 -0.75 -9.94
C ARG A 85 -5.82 -1.51 -9.31
N VAL A 86 -5.56 -2.56 -8.54
CA VAL A 86 -6.59 -3.34 -7.83
C VAL A 86 -7.37 -2.47 -6.84
N ALA A 87 -6.70 -1.61 -6.08
CA ALA A 87 -7.34 -0.66 -5.17
C ALA A 87 -8.30 0.31 -5.89
N SER A 88 -8.00 0.59 -7.16
CA SER A 88 -8.81 1.42 -8.07
C SER A 88 -9.78 0.62 -8.94
N LEU A 89 -10.01 -0.65 -8.60
CA LEU A 89 -10.87 -1.60 -9.33
C LEU A 89 -10.49 -1.83 -10.80
N VAL A 90 -9.23 -1.60 -11.16
CA VAL A 90 -8.65 -2.04 -12.43
C VAL A 90 -8.18 -3.49 -12.24
N LEU A 91 -9.09 -4.43 -12.48
CA LEU A 91 -8.94 -5.85 -12.15
C LEU A 91 -8.37 -6.68 -13.32
N GLU A 92 -7.29 -6.19 -13.92
CA GLU A 92 -6.56 -6.91 -14.96
C GLU A 92 -5.45 -7.81 -14.36
N PRO A 93 -4.93 -8.79 -15.10
CA PRO A 93 -3.75 -9.55 -14.69
C PRO A 93 -2.55 -8.63 -14.39
N CYS A 94 -1.71 -9.01 -13.43
CA CYS A 94 -0.48 -8.28 -13.09
C CYS A 94 0.62 -8.53 -14.14
N SER A 95 0.36 -8.26 -15.42
CA SER A 95 1.23 -8.66 -16.55
C SER A 95 2.69 -8.19 -16.43
N GLY A 96 2.93 -7.03 -15.82
CA GLY A 96 4.29 -6.55 -15.54
C GLY A 96 5.06 -7.44 -14.56
N PHE A 97 4.38 -7.99 -13.54
CA PHE A 97 4.96 -8.97 -12.63
C PHE A 97 5.10 -10.34 -13.29
N GLU A 98 4.12 -10.76 -14.10
CA GLU A 98 4.16 -12.07 -14.77
C GLU A 98 5.42 -12.26 -15.64
N ALA A 99 5.89 -11.20 -16.30
CA ALA A 99 7.15 -11.23 -17.05
C ALA A 99 8.41 -11.43 -16.19
N LEU A 100 8.30 -11.26 -14.87
CA LEU A 100 9.39 -11.35 -13.89
C LEU A 100 9.22 -12.53 -12.92
N ARG A 101 8.15 -13.32 -13.07
CA ARG A 101 7.74 -14.35 -12.11
C ARG A 101 8.85 -15.37 -11.83
N ASP A 102 9.62 -15.76 -12.84
CA ASP A 102 10.72 -16.73 -12.70
C ASP A 102 11.90 -16.21 -11.85
N GLY A 103 12.07 -14.88 -11.76
CA GLY A 103 13.10 -14.22 -10.96
C GLY A 103 12.59 -13.71 -9.61
N ALA A 104 11.33 -13.96 -9.27
CA ALA A 104 10.70 -13.45 -8.07
C ALA A 104 10.96 -14.34 -6.84
N GLY A 105 11.06 -13.71 -5.67
CA GLY A 105 11.15 -14.42 -4.39
C GLY A 105 9.80 -15.00 -3.93
N PRO A 106 9.80 -15.84 -2.88
CA PRO A 106 8.58 -16.45 -2.36
C PRO A 106 7.57 -15.42 -1.82
N GLU A 107 8.04 -14.28 -1.29
CA GLU A 107 7.17 -13.22 -0.80
C GLU A 107 6.40 -12.53 -1.93
N GLU A 108 7.07 -12.25 -3.04
CA GLU A 108 6.48 -11.66 -4.23
C GLU A 108 5.46 -12.60 -4.87
N LEU A 109 5.80 -13.89 -4.98
CA LEU A 109 4.87 -14.91 -5.49
C LEU A 109 3.60 -15.00 -4.63
N ALA A 110 3.74 -15.04 -3.30
CA ALA A 110 2.61 -15.07 -2.38
C ALA A 110 1.75 -13.79 -2.50
N TYR A 111 2.38 -12.63 -2.67
CA TYR A 111 1.65 -11.39 -2.86
C TYR A 111 0.94 -11.31 -4.21
N ALA A 112 1.55 -11.80 -5.29
CA ALA A 112 0.92 -11.92 -6.59
C ALA A 112 -0.32 -12.82 -6.54
N ASP A 113 -0.21 -13.99 -5.91
CA ASP A 113 -1.34 -14.91 -5.74
C ASP A 113 -2.47 -14.26 -4.92
N TYR A 114 -2.15 -13.47 -3.90
CA TYR A 114 -3.14 -12.67 -3.18
C TYR A 114 -3.82 -11.62 -4.08
N LEU A 115 -3.05 -10.83 -4.84
CA LEU A 115 -3.60 -9.81 -5.76
C LEU A 115 -4.51 -10.41 -6.84
N GLU A 116 -4.28 -11.68 -7.19
CA GLU A 116 -5.12 -12.44 -8.11
C GLU A 116 -6.34 -13.09 -7.46
N GLY A 117 -6.43 -13.08 -6.12
CA GLY A 117 -7.49 -13.74 -5.34
C GLY A 117 -7.30 -15.25 -5.19
N ARG A 118 -6.07 -15.75 -5.44
CA ARG A 118 -5.70 -17.17 -5.31
C ARG A 118 -5.03 -17.51 -3.98
N GLY A 119 -4.56 -16.49 -3.24
CA GLY A 119 -3.85 -16.65 -1.98
C GLY A 119 -4.44 -15.82 -0.83
N PRO A 120 -4.21 -16.24 0.43
CA PRO A 120 -4.58 -15.44 1.60
C PRO A 120 -3.59 -14.30 1.84
N ARG A 121 -4.05 -13.28 2.57
CA ARG A 121 -3.18 -12.27 3.19
C ARG A 121 -3.78 -11.85 4.53
N SER A 122 -2.91 -11.60 5.51
CA SER A 122 -3.33 -11.06 6.79
C SER A 122 -3.99 -9.69 6.61
N PRO A 123 -5.07 -9.39 7.35
CA PRO A 123 -5.66 -8.05 7.35
C PRO A 123 -4.62 -6.97 7.69
N SER A 124 -4.72 -5.83 7.02
CA SER A 124 -3.87 -4.65 7.24
C SER A 124 -4.71 -3.46 7.65
N ALA A 125 -4.17 -2.60 8.52
CA ALA A 125 -4.77 -1.30 8.85
C ALA A 125 -4.46 -0.23 7.79
N GLU A 126 -3.45 -0.45 6.95
CA GLU A 126 -2.99 0.50 5.94
C GLU A 126 -4.09 0.76 4.89
N PRO A 127 -4.47 2.03 4.61
CA PRO A 127 -5.58 2.38 3.74
C PRO A 127 -5.56 1.73 2.36
N LEU A 128 -4.42 1.73 1.67
CA LEU A 128 -4.30 1.14 0.33
C LEU A 128 -4.49 -0.38 0.38
N ALA A 129 -3.84 -1.07 1.32
CA ALA A 129 -3.97 -2.50 1.51
C ALA A 129 -5.41 -2.93 1.79
N ARG A 130 -6.19 -2.11 2.52
CA ARG A 130 -7.62 -2.33 2.73
C ARG A 130 -8.42 -2.17 1.44
N LEU A 131 -8.14 -1.16 0.62
CA LEU A 131 -8.77 -1.01 -0.69
C LEU A 131 -8.43 -2.18 -1.63
N VAL A 132 -7.20 -2.66 -1.62
CA VAL A 132 -6.79 -3.87 -2.36
C VAL A 132 -7.62 -5.08 -1.91
N ALA A 133 -7.75 -5.30 -0.60
CA ALA A 133 -8.55 -6.39 -0.05
C ALA A 133 -10.02 -6.29 -0.49
N PHE A 134 -10.61 -5.10 -0.48
CA PHE A 134 -11.97 -4.89 -0.97
C PHE A 134 -12.08 -5.11 -2.48
N GLY A 135 -11.09 -4.71 -3.28
CA GLY A 135 -11.05 -4.98 -4.72
C GLY A 135 -11.02 -6.47 -5.04
N ILE A 136 -10.26 -7.25 -4.26
CA ILE A 136 -10.21 -8.72 -4.39
C ILE A 136 -11.55 -9.35 -3.97
N GLN A 137 -12.16 -8.90 -2.88
CA GLN A 137 -13.50 -9.36 -2.47
C GLN A 137 -14.56 -9.03 -3.51
N LEU A 138 -14.49 -7.86 -4.15
CA LEU A 138 -15.39 -7.48 -5.24
C LEU A 138 -15.20 -8.42 -6.45
N ARG A 139 -13.95 -8.69 -6.85
CA ARG A 139 -13.63 -9.66 -7.91
C ARG A 139 -14.20 -11.05 -7.62
N ALA A 140 -14.10 -11.49 -6.37
CA ALA A 140 -14.59 -12.78 -5.92
C ALA A 140 -16.11 -12.84 -5.69
N GLY A 141 -16.83 -11.71 -5.81
CA GLY A 141 -18.26 -11.62 -5.53
C GLY A 141 -18.62 -11.75 -4.04
N THR A 142 -17.66 -11.59 -3.13
CA THR A 142 -17.83 -11.74 -1.68
C THR A 142 -17.95 -10.42 -0.93
N ILE A 143 -17.79 -9.28 -1.61
CA ILE A 143 -17.83 -7.95 -0.99
C ILE A 143 -19.22 -7.65 -0.41
N THR A 144 -19.24 -7.17 0.83
CA THR A 144 -20.49 -6.77 1.52
C THR A 144 -20.86 -5.31 1.23
N PRO A 145 -22.13 -4.91 1.45
CA PRO A 145 -22.52 -3.50 1.36
C PRO A 145 -21.70 -2.60 2.30
N GLN A 146 -21.36 -3.08 3.49
CA GLN A 146 -20.52 -2.38 4.46
C GLN A 146 -19.08 -2.25 3.95
N GLY A 147 -18.54 -3.27 3.27
CA GLY A 147 -17.22 -3.20 2.64
C GLY A 147 -17.15 -2.15 1.53
N ILE A 148 -18.20 -2.04 0.71
CA ILE A 148 -18.31 -1.01 -0.33
C ILE A 148 -18.37 0.40 0.28
N ALA A 149 -19.15 0.59 1.36
CA ALA A 149 -19.21 1.86 2.06
C ALA A 149 -17.84 2.23 2.66
N ALA A 150 -17.19 1.29 3.34
CA ALA A 150 -15.85 1.48 3.90
C ALA A 150 -14.80 1.83 2.83
N ALA A 151 -14.87 1.23 1.64
CA ALA A 151 -13.96 1.55 0.55
C ALA A 151 -14.13 3.00 0.05
N VAL A 152 -15.37 3.49 -0.05
CA VAL A 152 -15.66 4.89 -0.36
C VAL A 152 -15.12 5.82 0.72
N ASP A 153 -15.30 5.50 2.00
CA ASP A 153 -14.82 6.32 3.11
C ASP A 153 -13.29 6.39 3.15
N ILE A 154 -12.61 5.26 2.90
CA ILE A 154 -11.14 5.22 2.81
C ILE A 154 -10.67 6.10 1.65
N ALA A 155 -11.18 5.88 0.44
CA ALA A 155 -10.74 6.64 -0.73
C ALA A 155 -11.03 8.15 -0.58
N SER A 156 -12.20 8.49 -0.02
CA SER A 156 -12.59 9.88 0.21
C SER A 156 -11.73 10.58 1.26
N SER A 157 -11.42 9.91 2.38
CA SER A 157 -10.61 10.50 3.46
C SER A 157 -9.14 10.70 3.07
N GLN A 158 -8.63 9.87 2.14
CA GLN A 158 -7.28 10.02 1.59
C GLN A 158 -7.19 11.00 0.41
N GLY A 159 -8.33 11.50 -0.09
CA GLY A 159 -8.34 12.31 -1.32
C GLY A 159 -7.97 11.52 -2.58
N TRP A 160 -8.10 10.19 -2.55
CA TRP A 160 -7.76 9.32 -3.66
C TRP A 160 -8.90 9.26 -4.68
N ARG A 161 -8.91 10.23 -5.60
CA ARG A 161 -9.94 10.42 -6.61
C ARG A 161 -10.23 9.18 -7.45
N ARG A 162 -9.20 8.47 -7.92
CA ARG A 162 -9.36 7.32 -8.83
C ARG A 162 -10.13 6.16 -8.16
N PRO A 163 -9.71 5.62 -7.00
CA PRO A 163 -10.50 4.60 -6.32
C PRO A 163 -11.84 5.14 -5.82
N LEU A 164 -11.95 6.42 -5.44
CA LEU A 164 -13.23 7.01 -5.03
C LEU A 164 -14.26 6.93 -6.16
N LEU A 165 -13.90 7.35 -7.38
CA LEU A 165 -14.77 7.25 -8.54
C LEU A 165 -15.17 5.81 -8.85
N ALA A 166 -14.21 4.88 -8.77
CA ALA A 166 -14.46 3.46 -9.01
C ALA A 166 -15.50 2.89 -8.02
N TRP A 167 -15.33 3.13 -6.73
CA TRP A 167 -16.24 2.62 -5.70
C TRP A 167 -17.60 3.33 -5.67
N LEU A 168 -17.66 4.63 -6.02
CA LEU A 168 -18.94 5.31 -6.26
C LEU A 168 -19.69 4.70 -7.45
N GLY A 169 -18.98 4.30 -8.51
CA GLY A 169 -19.55 3.56 -9.63
C GLY A 169 -20.17 2.23 -9.21
N VAL A 170 -19.52 1.49 -8.29
CA VAL A 170 -20.07 0.26 -7.71
C VAL A 170 -21.37 0.54 -6.94
N GLN A 171 -21.41 1.57 -6.10
CA GLN A 171 -22.65 1.95 -5.39
C GLN A 171 -23.76 2.36 -6.35
N LEU A 172 -23.43 3.12 -7.39
CA LEU A 172 -24.39 3.58 -8.38
C LEU A 172 -25.04 2.41 -9.12
N LYS A 173 -24.21 1.46 -9.61
CA LYS A 173 -24.69 0.26 -10.29
C LYS A 173 -25.67 -0.53 -9.41
N ARG A 174 -25.34 -0.70 -8.13
CA ARG A 174 -26.20 -1.42 -7.18
C ARG A 174 -27.53 -0.72 -6.91
N ALA A 175 -27.51 0.61 -6.75
CA ALA A 175 -28.75 1.38 -6.58
C ALA A 175 -29.65 1.27 -7.82
N GLN A 176 -29.06 1.31 -9.02
CA GLN A 176 -29.79 1.11 -10.28
C GLN A 176 -30.40 -0.28 -10.38
N ASP A 177 -29.64 -1.33 -10.05
CA ASP A 177 -30.11 -2.72 -10.07
C ASP A 177 -31.24 -2.97 -9.05
N ALA A 178 -31.25 -2.22 -7.94
CA ALA A 178 -32.30 -2.25 -6.94
C ALA A 178 -33.51 -1.36 -7.28
N GLY A 179 -33.46 -0.58 -8.37
CA GLY A 179 -34.50 0.39 -8.72
C GLY A 179 -34.56 1.63 -7.80
N ASP A 180 -33.57 1.85 -6.94
CA ASP A 180 -33.48 3.01 -6.04
C ASP A 180 -32.99 4.23 -6.82
N SER A 181 -33.95 4.89 -7.49
CA SER A 181 -33.70 6.06 -8.32
C SER A 181 -33.22 7.28 -7.53
N GLU A 182 -33.64 7.43 -6.27
CA GLU A 182 -33.24 8.55 -5.43
C GLU A 182 -31.75 8.44 -5.06
N THR A 183 -31.32 7.28 -4.57
CA THR A 183 -29.92 7.01 -4.24
C THR A 183 -29.04 7.06 -5.49
N ALA A 184 -29.50 6.50 -6.62
CA ALA A 184 -28.78 6.59 -7.88
C ALA A 184 -28.55 8.05 -8.32
N ALA A 185 -29.57 8.91 -8.22
CA ALA A 185 -29.45 10.34 -8.56
C ALA A 185 -28.46 11.07 -7.64
N ARG A 186 -28.47 10.78 -6.34
CA ARG A 186 -27.52 11.32 -5.36
C ARG A 186 -26.08 10.90 -5.65
N LEU A 187 -25.86 9.63 -5.99
CA LEU A 187 -24.54 9.11 -6.34
C LEU A 187 -23.99 9.72 -7.64
N LYS A 188 -24.83 9.91 -8.66
CA LYS A 188 -24.45 10.59 -9.90
C LYS A 188 -23.92 11.99 -9.66
N ARG A 189 -24.64 12.81 -8.88
CA ARG A 189 -24.18 14.17 -8.50
C ARG A 189 -22.83 14.15 -7.78
N ARG A 190 -22.60 13.17 -6.90
CA ARG A 190 -21.31 13.02 -6.21
C ARG A 190 -20.19 12.62 -7.17
N ILE A 191 -20.46 11.73 -8.13
CA ILE A 191 -19.50 11.34 -9.16
C ILE A 191 -19.14 12.55 -10.03
N GLU A 192 -20.11 13.34 -10.46
CA GLU A 192 -19.90 14.57 -11.23
C GLU A 192 -19.00 15.54 -10.48
N LEU A 193 -19.28 15.79 -9.18
CA LEU A 193 -18.45 16.65 -8.32
C LEU A 193 -16.98 16.18 -8.23
N VAL A 194 -16.75 14.87 -8.12
CA VAL A 194 -15.40 14.30 -8.00
C VAL A 194 -14.69 14.25 -9.36
N SER A 195 -15.45 14.16 -10.45
CA SER A 195 -14.90 14.05 -11.80
C SER A 195 -14.37 15.39 -12.32
N GLY A 196 -15.07 16.49 -11.99
CA GLY A 196 -14.68 17.85 -12.36
C GLY A 196 -14.92 18.18 -13.83
#